data_AF-A0A7V3FZK9-F1
#
_entry.id   AF-A0A7V3FZK9-F1
#
_cell.length_a   1.000
_cell.length_b   1.000
_cell.length_c   1.000
_cell.angle_alpha   90.00
_cell.angle_beta   90.00
_cell.angle_gamma   90.00
#
_symmetry.space_group_name_H-M   'P 1'
#
loop_
_entity.id
_entity.type
_entity.pdbx_description
1 polymer ?
#
loop_
_entity_poly.entity_id
_entity_poly.type
_entity_poly.pdbx_seq_one_letter_code
_entity_poly.pdbx_strand_id
1 'polypeptide(L)'
;MLTPSQVILLLKLAVVAVTVLLAGSLLALGRGKYRLHGLINRVFFGLTLATLIGFELLIRVFQREEFDRHFEAHPDLRQILFIHLCFAVPAAVILPIMLFTGLRHQRKMHLRLALLFGILWVGTFVTGVFYLR
;
A
#
# COMPACT_ATOMS: atom_id res chain seq x y z
N MET A 1 1.37 25.13 -3.95
CA MET A 1 2.11 24.16 -3.11
C MET A 1 1.08 23.20 -2.49
N LEU A 2 1.35 21.90 -2.45
CA LEU A 2 0.46 20.94 -1.77
C LEU A 2 0.62 21.09 -0.26
N THR A 3 -0.48 21.17 0.49
CA THR A 3 -0.45 21.16 1.95
C THR A 3 -0.33 19.72 2.49
N PRO A 4 0.13 19.50 3.74
CA PRO A 4 0.20 18.16 4.33
C PRO A 4 -1.13 17.40 4.25
N SER A 5 -2.26 18.08 4.50
CA SER A 5 -3.59 17.48 4.39
C SER A 5 -3.96 17.07 2.96
N GLN A 6 -3.55 17.84 1.94
CA GLN A 6 -3.74 17.47 0.53
C GLN A 6 -2.89 16.26 0.15
N VAL A 7 -1.66 16.19 0.67
CA VAL A 7 -0.77 15.04 0.48
C VAL A 7 -1.37 13.78 1.13
N ILE A 8 -1.86 13.87 2.37
CA ILE A 8 -2.54 12.76 3.05
C ILE A 8 -3.79 12.32 2.28
N LEU A 9 -4.59 13.27 1.77
CA LEU A 9 -5.75 12.95 0.94
C LEU A 9 -5.35 12.19 -0.33
N LEU A 10 -4.30 12.64 -1.02
CA LEU A 10 -3.79 11.97 -2.21
C LEU A 10 -3.31 10.54 -1.89
N LEU A 11 -2.65 10.35 -0.74
CA LEU A 11 -2.22 9.03 -0.28
C LEU A 11 -3.42 8.10 -0.07
N LYS A 12 -4.48 8.58 0.59
CA LYS A 12 -5.71 7.81 0.79
C LYS A 12 -6.36 7.42 -0.52
N LEU A 13 -6.47 8.34 -1.46
CA LEU A 13 -7.02 8.06 -2.79
C LEU A 13 -6.18 7.00 -3.52
N ALA A 14 -4.85 7.11 -3.46
CA ALA A 14 -3.95 6.11 -4.03
C ALA A 14 -4.18 4.74 -3.41
N VAL A 15 -4.21 4.64 -2.07
CA VAL A 15 -4.44 3.39 -1.32
C VAL A 15 -5.81 2.77 -1.65
N VAL A 16 -6.87 3.58 -1.73
CA VAL A 16 -8.20 3.12 -2.14
C VAL A 16 -8.17 2.57 -3.57
N ALA A 17 -7.57 3.31 -4.51
CA ALA A 17 -7.47 2.88 -5.91
C ALA A 17 -6.74 1.53 -6.04
N VAL A 18 -5.58 1.37 -5.39
CA VAL A 18 -4.85 0.10 -5.43
C VAL A 18 -5.59 -1.02 -4.68
N THR A 19 -6.38 -0.71 -3.64
CA THR A 19 -7.24 -1.70 -2.97
C THR A 19 -8.36 -2.19 -3.89
N VAL A 20 -8.97 -1.30 -4.68
CA VAL A 20 -9.97 -1.68 -5.70
C VAL A 20 -9.35 -2.59 -6.76
N LEU A 21 -8.12 -2.29 -7.21
CA LEU A 21 -7.38 -3.18 -8.12
C LEU A 21 -7.13 -4.56 -7.49
N LEU A 22 -6.71 -4.61 -6.22
CA LEU A 22 -6.51 -5.87 -5.51
C LEU A 22 -7.82 -6.69 -5.45
N ALA A 23 -8.94 -6.07 -5.09
CA ALA A 23 -10.24 -6.72 -5.09
C ALA A 23 -10.62 -7.24 -6.49
N GLY A 24 -10.44 -6.44 -7.53
CA GLY A 24 -10.64 -6.84 -8.92
C GLY A 24 -9.75 -8.02 -9.34
N SER A 25 -8.51 -8.05 -8.87
CA SER A 25 -7.57 -9.16 -9.10
C SER A 25 -8.03 -10.47 -8.47
N LEU A 26 -8.57 -10.42 -7.25
CA LEU A 26 -9.15 -11.58 -6.57
C LEU A 26 -10.43 -12.06 -7.26
N LEU A 27 -11.28 -11.14 -7.73
CA LEU A 27 -12.47 -11.48 -8.52
C LEU A 27 -12.12 -12.13 -9.86
N ALA A 28 -11.02 -11.71 -10.51
CA ALA A 28 -10.51 -12.35 -11.71
C ALA A 28 -10.03 -13.78 -11.42
N LEU A 29 -9.33 -13.98 -10.29
CA LEU A 29 -8.90 -15.30 -9.83
C LEU A 29 -10.09 -16.23 -9.54
N GLY A 30 -11.12 -15.74 -8.83
CA GLY A 30 -12.33 -16.51 -8.54
C GLY A 30 -13.10 -16.94 -9.80
N ARG A 31 -12.95 -16.21 -10.90
CA ARG A 31 -13.51 -16.56 -12.22
C ARG A 31 -12.57 -17.41 -13.09
N GLY A 32 -11.46 -17.91 -12.54
CA GLY A 32 -10.46 -18.70 -13.28
C GLY A 32 -9.66 -17.90 -14.32
N LYS A 33 -9.75 -16.57 -14.34
CA LYS A 33 -9.04 -15.70 -15.31
C LYS A 33 -7.61 -15.40 -14.85
N TYR A 34 -6.76 -16.42 -14.79
CA TYR A 34 -5.37 -16.32 -14.27
C TYR A 34 -4.51 -15.27 -15.01
N ARG A 35 -4.68 -15.11 -16.33
CA ARG A 35 -3.96 -14.07 -17.10
C ARG A 35 -4.34 -12.66 -16.66
N LEU A 36 -5.64 -12.43 -16.40
CA LEU A 36 -6.15 -11.14 -15.94
C LEU A 36 -5.67 -10.85 -14.52
N HIS A 37 -5.74 -11.83 -13.62
CA HIS A 37 -5.17 -11.74 -12.28
C HIS A 37 -3.69 -11.31 -12.30
N GLY A 38 -2.86 -11.96 -13.14
CA GLY A 38 -1.46 -11.61 -13.30
C GLY A 38 -1.22 -10.23 -13.92
N LEU A 39 -2.09 -9.76 -14.82
CA LEU A 39 -2.02 -8.40 -15.37
C LEU A 39 -2.35 -7.35 -14.30
N ILE A 40 -3.49 -7.51 -13.61
CA ILE A 40 -3.92 -6.57 -12.57
C ILE A 40 -2.89 -6.48 -11.46
N ASN A 41 -2.32 -7.61 -11.01
CA ASN A 41 -1.30 -7.61 -9.96
C ASN A 41 0.00 -6.92 -10.37
N ARG A 42 0.39 -6.95 -11.65
CA ARG A 42 1.55 -6.19 -12.13
C ARG A 42 1.29 -4.69 -12.11
N VAL A 43 0.09 -4.26 -12.52
CA VAL A 43 -0.33 -2.85 -12.45
C VAL A 43 -0.42 -2.40 -10.99
N PHE A 44 -1.07 -3.19 -10.13
CA PHE A 44 -1.15 -2.96 -8.68
C PHE A 44 0.24 -2.80 -8.06
N PHE A 45 1.17 -3.71 -8.38
CA PHE A 45 2.56 -3.63 -7.90
C PHE A 45 3.24 -2.34 -8.35
N GLY A 46 3.17 -2.01 -9.65
CA GLY A 46 3.77 -0.80 -10.20
C GLY A 46 3.23 0.47 -9.57
N LEU A 47 1.91 0.58 -9.39
CA LEU A 47 1.27 1.72 -8.73
C LEU A 47 1.63 1.81 -7.25
N THR A 48 1.68 0.68 -6.55
CA THR A 48 2.09 0.64 -5.13
C THR A 48 3.53 1.12 -4.98
N LEU A 49 4.45 0.64 -5.83
CA LEU A 49 5.84 1.04 -5.80
C LEU A 49 6.00 2.54 -6.15
N ALA A 50 5.30 3.02 -7.18
CA ALA A 50 5.29 4.43 -7.53
C ALA A 50 4.75 5.30 -6.39
N THR A 51 3.73 4.84 -5.67
CA THR A 51 3.19 5.52 -4.48
C THR A 51 4.25 5.56 -3.38
N LEU A 52 4.87 4.43 -3.01
CA LEU A 52 5.89 4.39 -1.96
C LEU A 52 7.06 5.34 -2.27
N ILE A 53 7.61 5.28 -3.49
CA ILE A 53 8.74 6.12 -3.89
C ILE A 53 8.32 7.59 -3.99
N GLY A 54 7.18 7.87 -4.64
CA GLY A 54 6.69 9.23 -4.85
C GLY A 54 6.40 9.94 -3.54
N PHE A 55 5.76 9.28 -2.58
CA PHE A 55 5.47 9.85 -1.26
C PHE A 55 6.71 9.97 -0.39
N GLU A 56 7.63 9.01 -0.42
CA GLU A 56 8.92 9.11 0.30
C GLU A 56 9.70 10.34 -0.18
N LEU A 57 9.80 10.55 -1.49
CA LEU A 57 10.45 11.73 -2.06
C LEU A 57 9.71 13.01 -1.68
N LEU A 58 8.39 13.05 -1.86
CA LEU A 58 7.57 14.22 -1.56
C LEU A 58 7.70 14.65 -0.10
N ILE A 59 7.58 13.72 0.83
CA ILE A 59 7.59 14.00 2.26
C ILE A 59 9.00 14.29 2.76
N ARG A 60 9.99 13.43 2.45
CA ARG A 60 11.32 13.53 3.08
C ARG A 60 12.27 14.50 2.41
N VAL A 61 12.07 14.76 1.11
CA VAL A 61 12.95 15.63 0.30
C VAL A 61 12.31 16.99 0.06
N PHE A 62 11.02 17.06 -0.26
CA PHE A 62 10.39 18.30 -0.70
C PHE A 62 9.57 19.05 0.37
N GLN A 63 9.05 18.36 1.39
CA GLN A 63 8.12 18.96 2.38
C GLN A 63 8.43 18.56 3.83
N ARG A 64 9.70 18.28 4.14
CA ARG A 64 10.12 17.76 5.44
C ARG A 64 9.66 18.67 6.58
N GLU A 65 9.96 19.97 6.49
CA GLU A 65 9.68 20.93 7.55
C GLU A 65 8.18 21.17 7.78
N GLU A 66 7.37 21.12 6.72
CA GLU A 66 5.92 21.25 6.81
C GLU A 66 5.29 20.02 7.47
N PHE A 67 5.77 18.82 7.13
CA PHE A 67 5.30 17.59 7.76
C PHE A 67 5.75 17.46 9.22
N ASP A 68 6.98 17.86 9.54
CA ASP A 68 7.48 17.84 10.92
C ASP A 68 6.62 18.75 11.82
N ARG A 69 6.35 19.98 11.38
CA ARG A 69 5.42 20.90 12.08
C ARG A 69 4.00 20.34 12.22
N HIS A 70 3.51 19.65 11.19
CA HIS A 70 2.19 19.03 11.23
C HIS A 70 2.09 17.92 12.29
N PHE A 71 3.13 17.08 12.42
CA PHE A 71 3.22 16.04 13.44
C PHE A 71 3.46 16.55 14.85
N GLU A 72 4.17 17.68 15.01
CA GLU A 72 4.32 18.34 16.31
C GLU A 72 2.99 18.89 16.83
N ALA A 73 2.17 19.45 15.93
CA ALA A 73 0.83 19.93 16.27
C ALA A 73 -0.17 18.80 16.60
N HIS A 74 0.11 17.56 16.19
CA HIS A 74 -0.79 16.40 16.34
C HIS A 74 -0.01 15.15 16.77
N PRO A 75 0.37 15.05 18.06
CA PRO A 75 1.21 13.95 18.55
C PRO A 75 0.55 12.57 18.44
N ASP A 76 -0.78 12.49 18.43
CA ASP A 76 -1.58 11.28 18.19
C ASP A 76 -1.31 10.69 16.79
N LEU A 77 -1.06 11.53 15.78
CA LEU A 77 -0.79 11.08 14.42
C LEU A 77 0.53 10.30 14.31
N ARG A 78 1.55 10.62 15.12
CA ARG A 78 2.81 9.85 15.11
C ARG A 78 2.60 8.42 15.57
N GLN A 79 1.77 8.22 16.60
CA GLN A 79 1.45 6.88 17.09
C GLN A 79 0.66 6.09 16.03
N ILE A 80 -0.35 6.71 15.42
CA ILE A 80 -1.14 6.08 14.35
C ILE A 80 -0.25 5.73 13.15
N LEU A 81 0.65 6.63 12.75
CA LEU A 81 1.61 6.39 11.68
C LEU A 81 2.52 5.20 12.01
N PHE A 82 3.02 5.12 13.24
CA PHE A 82 3.85 3.99 13.67
C PHE A 82 3.08 2.66 13.55
N ILE A 83 1.84 2.61 14.04
CA ILE A 83 0.96 1.44 13.91
C ILE A 83 0.74 1.10 12.43
N HIS A 84 0.46 2.10 11.59
CA HIS A 84 0.30 1.90 10.15
C HIS A 84 1.54 1.28 9.51
N LEU A 85 2.73 1.77 9.85
CA LEU A 85 4.00 1.27 9.32
C LEU A 85 4.28 -0.17 9.74
N CYS A 86 3.83 -0.61 10.92
CA CYS A 86 3.92 -2.01 11.34
C CYS A 86 3.18 -2.98 10.40
N PHE A 87 2.16 -2.51 9.67
CA PHE A 87 1.46 -3.29 8.66
C PHE A 87 2.02 -3.03 7.26
N ALA A 88 2.24 -1.75 6.92
CA ALA A 88 2.60 -1.32 5.58
C ALA A 88 4.00 -1.77 5.16
N VAL A 89 4.99 -1.69 6.06
CA VAL A 89 6.38 -2.05 5.75
C VAL A 89 6.50 -3.56 5.47
N PRO A 90 6.00 -4.47 6.31
CA PRO A 90 5.99 -5.89 5.98
C PRO A 90 5.21 -6.22 4.70
N ALA A 91 4.05 -5.57 4.48
CA ALA A 91 3.27 -5.75 3.26
C ALA A 91 4.08 -5.36 2.00
N ALA A 92 4.78 -4.22 2.04
CA ALA A 92 5.63 -3.73 0.96
C ALA A 92 6.78 -4.69 0.64
N VAL A 93 7.36 -5.35 1.65
CA VAL A 93 8.42 -6.35 1.47
C VAL A 93 7.87 -7.66 0.90
N ILE A 94 6.69 -8.11 1.33
CA ILE A 94 6.08 -9.35 0.82
C ILE A 94 5.67 -9.20 -0.65
N LEU A 95 5.29 -8.00 -1.07
CA LEU A 95 4.78 -7.75 -2.41
C LEU A 95 5.74 -8.14 -3.57
N PRO A 96 7.03 -7.74 -3.60
CA PRO A 96 7.96 -8.20 -4.62
C PRO A 96 8.21 -9.71 -4.56
N ILE A 97 8.20 -10.32 -3.36
CA ILE A 97 8.34 -11.78 -3.20
C ILE A 97 7.12 -12.49 -3.80
N MET A 98 5.91 -11.95 -3.60
CA MET A 98 4.68 -12.47 -4.22
C MET A 98 4.71 -12.35 -5.74
N LEU A 99 5.19 -11.23 -6.28
CA LEU A 99 5.34 -11.05 -7.72
C LEU A 99 6.31 -12.09 -8.28
N PHE A 100 7.49 -12.24 -7.67
CA PHE A 100 8.49 -13.21 -8.09
C PHE A 100 7.98 -14.66 -8.05
N THR A 101 7.32 -15.06 -6.96
CA THR A 101 6.75 -16.41 -6.82
C THR A 101 5.58 -16.67 -7.76
N GLY A 102 4.79 -15.64 -8.07
CA GLY A 102 3.72 -15.70 -9.07
C GLY A 102 4.28 -15.91 -10.48
N LEU A 103 5.34 -15.20 -10.84
CA LEU A 103 6.03 -15.35 -12.14
C LEU A 103 6.71 -16.72 -12.29
N ARG A 104 7.20 -17.31 -11.20
CA ARG A 104 7.79 -18.66 -11.18
C ARG A 104 6.77 -19.80 -11.01
N HIS A 105 5.47 -19.50 -11.04
CA HIS A 105 4.40 -20.48 -10.87
C HIS A 105 4.48 -21.31 -9.56
N GLN A 106 5.09 -20.76 -8.50
CA GLN A 106 5.27 -21.43 -7.22
C GLN A 106 4.00 -21.33 -6.35
N ARG A 107 2.93 -22.01 -6.79
CA ARG A 107 1.56 -21.85 -6.26
C ARG A 107 1.46 -21.96 -4.74
N LYS A 108 2.06 -22.98 -4.12
CA LYS A 108 1.96 -23.20 -2.66
C LYS A 108 2.54 -22.01 -1.87
N MET A 109 3.69 -21.50 -2.30
CA MET A 109 4.33 -20.36 -1.65
C MET A 109 3.57 -19.06 -1.92
N HIS A 110 3.15 -18.85 -3.17
CA HIS A 110 2.37 -17.68 -3.55
C HIS A 110 1.07 -17.56 -2.74
N LEU A 111 0.35 -18.66 -2.51
CA LEU A 111 -0.89 -18.65 -1.73
C LEU A 111 -0.65 -18.33 -0.24
N ARG A 112 0.41 -18.87 0.36
CA ARG A 112 0.77 -18.54 1.75
C ARG A 112 1.13 -17.07 1.91
N LEU A 113 1.93 -16.55 0.98
CA LEU A 113 2.29 -15.13 0.95
C LEU A 113 1.07 -14.25 0.70
N ALA A 114 0.16 -14.66 -0.18
CA ALA A 114 -1.07 -13.92 -0.47
C ALA A 114 -1.99 -13.81 0.75
N LEU A 115 -2.10 -14.87 1.55
CA LEU A 115 -2.86 -14.84 2.80
C LEU A 115 -2.24 -13.86 3.81
N LEU A 116 -0.93 -13.97 4.03
CA LEU A 116 -0.20 -13.08 4.94
C LEU A 116 -0.29 -11.61 4.47
N PHE A 117 -0.08 -11.38 3.17
CA PHE A 117 -0.24 -10.07 2.56
C PHE A 117 -1.66 -9.53 2.75
N GLY A 118 -2.70 -10.35 2.59
CA GLY A 118 -4.08 -9.94 2.80
C GLY A 118 -4.33 -9.40 4.21
N ILE A 119 -3.80 -10.08 5.24
CA ILE A 119 -3.91 -9.63 6.64
C ILE A 119 -3.21 -8.27 6.84
N LEU A 120 -1.97 -8.16 6.35
CA LEU A 120 -1.18 -6.93 6.47
C LEU A 120 -1.78 -5.78 5.65
N TRP A 121 -2.34 -6.08 4.48
CA TRP A 121 -3.00 -5.11 3.61
C TRP A 121 -4.25 -4.54 4.28
N VAL A 122 -5.08 -5.38 4.91
CA VAL A 122 -6.26 -4.92 5.67
C VAL A 122 -5.81 -3.99 6.79
N GLY A 123 -4.78 -4.34 7.55
CA GLY A 123 -4.22 -3.45 8.58
C GLY A 123 -3.73 -2.11 8.00
N THR A 124 -3.02 -2.14 6.87
CA THR A 124 -2.53 -0.96 6.15
C THR A 124 -3.68 -0.07 5.68
N PHE A 125 -4.71 -0.66 5.06
CA PHE A 125 -5.88 0.04 4.56
C PHE A 125 -6.67 0.69 5.70
N VAL A 126 -6.96 -0.08 6.76
CA VAL A 126 -7.76 0.40 7.89
C VAL A 126 -7.06 1.58 8.56
N THR A 127 -5.80 1.40 8.95
CA THR A 127 -5.02 2.44 9.65
C THR A 127 -4.75 3.66 8.76
N GLY A 128 -4.46 3.46 7.48
CA GLY A 128 -4.13 4.55 6.55
C GLY A 128 -5.35 5.38 6.11
N VAL A 129 -6.47 4.72 5.81
CA VAL A 129 -7.65 5.40 5.26
C VAL A 129 -8.51 6.02 6.36
N PHE A 130 -8.75 5.30 7.45
CA PHE A 130 -9.71 5.72 8.47
C PHE A 130 -9.09 6.46 9.66
N TYR A 131 -7.81 6.20 9.98
CA TYR A 131 -7.19 6.74 11.20
C TYR A 131 -6.13 7.81 10.96
N LEU A 132 -5.37 7.73 9.87
CA LEU A 132 -4.44 8.81 9.48
C LEU A 132 -5.25 10.01 8.97
N ARG A 133 -5.16 11.20 9.58
CA ARG A 133 -5.95 12.38 9.20
C ARG A 133 -5.09 13.63 9.14
#